data_AF-F3C3H2-F1
#
_entry.id   AF-F3C3H2-F1
#
_cell.length_a   1.000
_cell.length_b   1.000
_cell.length_c   1.000
_cell.angle_alpha   90.00
_cell.angle_beta   90.00
_cell.angle_gamma   90.00
#
_symmetry.space_group_name_H-M   'P 1'
#
loop_
_entity.id
_entity.type
_entity.pdbx_description
1 polymer ?
#
loop_
_entity_poly.entity_id
_entity_poly.type
_entity_poly.pdbx_seq_one_letter_code
_entity_poly.pdbx_strand_id
1 'polypeptide(L)'
;GDYLGARQRRFWVHPSSGLGKKRPQWLMTAELVETTKLYARMVAKIDSDWIEPLAGHLIKKNHFEPHWEKKRGQVVAFEQITLFGLIVVGRRPVHYGPIDPVVSRELFIREGLVRGDILSRAKCLSANTRLLEQLDELEAKARRRDILADEDTLFSFYEARIPAEIHQTATFDSWYKTESQKNPQLLIMREEDVLAREASEVTAAQYPDTLHLGDLSLSLSYYFEPNHPRDGVTLRVPAPLLLSLPAERLEWLVPGLLETKSIALVRNLPKAVRKNFVPVPDFIKAALQRITFGEGSLPQALGRELLRMTGVRVSDEGWAEAAQQLEGHLKMNLEIVDGSGKFLGEGRDLAELTARFAEASQAALA
;
A
#
# COMPACT_ATOMS: atom_id res chain seq x y z
N GLY A 1 50.91 15.73 15.13
CA GLY A 1 51.11 16.34 13.81
C GLY A 1 49.82 16.99 13.39
N ASP A 2 49.90 18.23 12.90
CA ASP A 2 48.76 18.99 12.38
C ASP A 2 48.30 18.46 11.01
N TYR A 3 49.13 17.66 10.34
CA TYR A 3 48.80 17.02 9.06
C TYR A 3 48.67 15.51 9.19
N LEU A 4 47.74 14.96 8.43
CA LEU A 4 47.57 13.52 8.20
C LEU A 4 48.17 13.17 6.84
N GLY A 5 49.07 12.20 6.82
CA GLY A 5 49.72 11.67 5.62
C GLY A 5 49.28 10.26 5.27
N ALA A 6 49.82 9.79 4.14
CA ALA A 6 49.70 8.41 3.71
C ALA A 6 50.02 7.43 4.85
N ARG A 7 49.25 6.35 4.94
CA ARG A 7 49.36 5.32 5.99
C ARG A 7 49.16 5.88 7.41
N GLN A 8 48.26 6.85 7.55
CA GLN A 8 47.85 7.45 8.84
C GLN A 8 48.99 8.11 9.62
N ARG A 9 50.10 8.48 8.95
CA ARG A 9 51.23 9.15 9.59
C ARG A 9 50.85 10.59 9.93
N ARG A 10 51.11 11.02 11.17
CA ARG A 10 50.88 12.41 11.57
C ARG A 10 52.20 13.17 11.63
N PHE A 11 52.31 14.27 10.89
CA PHE A 11 53.53 15.07 10.81
C PHE A 11 53.25 16.56 10.95
N TRP A 12 54.30 17.35 11.10
CA TRP A 12 54.26 18.81 11.14
C TRP A 12 54.99 19.38 9.92
N VAL A 13 54.55 20.51 9.37
CA VAL A 13 55.37 21.23 8.39
C VAL A 13 56.59 21.81 9.12
N HIS A 14 57.80 21.61 8.56
CA HIS A 14 59.02 22.11 9.20
C HIS A 14 58.98 23.63 9.39
N PRO A 15 59.42 24.19 10.55
CA PRO A 15 59.29 25.63 10.85
C PRO A 15 59.99 26.56 9.85
N SER A 16 61.04 26.08 9.16
CA SER A 16 61.74 26.85 8.13
C SER A 16 60.98 26.97 6.81
N SER A 17 59.85 26.25 6.64
CA SER A 17 59.04 26.32 5.43
C SER A 17 58.15 27.55 5.42
N GLY A 18 58.11 28.27 4.30
CA GLY A 18 57.16 29.38 4.08
C GLY A 18 55.68 28.96 4.12
N LEU A 19 55.39 27.65 4.04
CA LEU A 19 54.03 27.11 4.17
C LEU A 19 53.63 26.81 5.62
N GLY A 20 54.57 26.81 6.57
CA GLY A 20 54.28 26.51 7.98
C GLY A 20 53.27 27.46 8.62
N LYS A 21 53.25 28.73 8.19
CA LYS A 21 52.25 29.72 8.60
C LYS A 21 50.96 29.69 7.77
N LYS A 22 51.05 29.39 6.47
CA LYS A 22 49.90 29.39 5.54
C LYS A 22 48.95 28.21 5.73
N ARG A 23 49.47 27.07 6.21
CA ARG A 23 48.70 25.87 6.56
C ARG A 23 47.67 25.46 5.47
N PRO A 24 48.10 25.18 4.23
CA PRO A 24 47.17 24.72 3.19
C PRO A 24 46.51 23.40 3.61
N GLN A 25 45.27 23.15 3.17
CA GLN A 25 44.56 21.90 3.48
C GLN A 25 45.26 20.68 2.88
N TRP A 26 45.74 20.80 1.63
CA TRP A 26 46.48 19.76 0.94
C TRP A 26 47.90 20.23 0.61
N LEU A 27 48.86 19.33 0.81
CA LEU A 27 50.26 19.54 0.46
C LEU A 27 50.91 18.24 0.01
N MET A 28 51.93 18.36 -0.82
CA MET A 28 52.88 17.30 -1.14
C MET A 28 54.19 17.58 -0.42
N THR A 29 54.86 16.53 0.07
CA THR A 29 56.17 16.62 0.70
C THR A 29 57.11 15.62 0.03
N ALA A 30 58.34 16.03 -0.28
CA ALA A 30 59.33 15.12 -0.84
C ALA A 30 59.93 14.19 0.22
N GLU A 31 60.06 14.65 1.47
CA GLU A 31 60.65 13.86 2.55
C GLU A 31 60.01 14.15 3.92
N LEU A 32 59.91 13.10 4.73
CA LEU A 32 59.57 13.18 6.15
C LEU A 32 60.84 12.85 6.96
N VAL A 33 61.28 13.78 7.80
CA VAL A 33 62.49 13.65 8.61
C VAL A 33 62.12 13.72 10.09
N GLU A 34 62.55 12.73 10.86
CA GLU A 34 62.32 12.67 12.30
C GLU A 34 63.50 13.28 13.06
N THR A 35 63.23 14.32 13.85
CA THR A 35 64.22 14.92 14.76
C THR A 35 63.63 15.00 16.16
N THR A 36 63.12 16.16 16.58
CA THR A 36 62.34 16.31 17.83
C THR A 36 60.87 15.91 17.64
N LYS A 37 60.36 16.05 16.41
CA LYS A 37 59.07 15.57 15.93
C LYS A 37 59.26 15.09 14.49
N LEU A 38 58.26 14.39 13.94
CA LEU A 38 58.24 14.07 12.51
C LEU A 38 57.87 15.33 11.71
N TYR A 39 58.82 15.82 10.91
CA TYR A 39 58.68 17.03 10.11
C TYR A 39 58.68 16.74 8.60
N ALA A 40 57.76 17.38 7.88
CA ALA A 40 57.73 17.43 6.43
C ALA A 40 58.63 18.55 5.90
N ARG A 41 59.54 18.22 4.99
CA ARG A 41 60.43 19.16 4.30
C ARG A 41 60.15 19.13 2.79
N MET A 42 60.63 20.16 2.08
CA MET A 42 60.39 20.35 0.65
C MET A 42 58.89 20.20 0.32
N VAL A 43 58.08 21.06 0.94
CA VAL A 43 56.62 21.01 0.86
C VAL A 43 56.09 21.97 -0.21
N ALA A 44 55.10 21.53 -0.97
CA ALA A 44 54.36 22.33 -1.93
C ALA A 44 52.85 22.24 -1.67
N LYS A 45 52.12 23.36 -1.80
CA LYS A 45 50.66 23.33 -1.81
C LYS A 45 50.21 22.57 -3.06
N ILE A 46 49.22 21.70 -2.91
CA ILE A 46 48.47 21.11 -4.03
C ILE A 46 46.98 21.35 -3.81
N ASP A 47 46.18 21.26 -4.88
CA ASP A 47 44.72 21.14 -4.77
C ASP A 47 44.32 19.67 -4.92
N SER A 48 43.30 19.22 -4.19
CA SER A 48 42.89 17.81 -4.13
C SER A 48 42.49 17.24 -5.49
N ASP A 49 41.90 18.08 -6.34
CA ASP A 49 41.34 17.68 -7.64
C ASP A 49 42.43 17.29 -8.64
N TRP A 50 43.69 17.61 -8.36
CA TRP A 50 44.82 17.18 -9.18
C TRP A 50 45.17 15.71 -8.96
N ILE A 51 44.78 15.13 -7.81
CA ILE A 51 45.21 13.79 -7.40
C ILE A 51 44.57 12.70 -8.27
N GLU A 52 43.25 12.75 -8.46
CA GLU A 52 42.52 11.72 -9.23
C GLU A 52 43.04 11.54 -10.68
N PRO A 53 43.17 12.60 -11.51
CA PRO A 53 43.64 12.44 -12.88
C PRO A 53 45.12 12.02 -12.99
N LEU A 54 45.96 12.37 -12.01
CA LEU A 54 47.40 12.06 -12.05
C LEU A 54 47.74 10.71 -11.42
N ALA A 55 46.96 10.24 -10.45
CA ALA A 55 47.26 9.07 -9.63
C ALA A 55 46.23 7.94 -9.79
N GLY A 56 45.58 7.82 -10.96
CA GLY A 56 44.55 6.81 -11.24
C GLY A 56 44.96 5.37 -10.90
N HIS A 57 46.25 5.04 -11.03
CA HIS A 57 46.82 3.73 -10.71
C HIS A 57 47.07 3.47 -9.20
N LEU A 58 46.96 4.51 -8.36
CA LEU A 58 47.22 4.43 -6.91
C LEU A 58 45.96 4.63 -6.07
N ILE A 59 44.94 5.29 -6.63
CA ILE A 59 43.69 5.53 -5.92
C ILE A 59 42.86 4.26 -5.80
N LYS A 60 42.09 4.17 -4.73
CA LYS A 60 41.05 3.15 -4.55
C LYS A 60 39.69 3.81 -4.54
N LYS A 61 38.78 3.29 -5.34
CA LYS A 61 37.38 3.70 -5.42
C LYS A 61 36.54 2.74 -4.59
N ASN A 62 35.67 3.28 -3.76
CA ASN A 62 34.68 2.52 -3.00
C ASN A 62 33.30 3.12 -3.28
N HIS A 63 32.30 2.27 -3.48
CA HIS A 63 30.91 2.68 -3.71
C HIS A 63 30.05 2.22 -2.55
N PHE A 64 29.12 3.04 -2.10
CA PHE A 64 28.28 2.75 -0.94
C PHE A 64 26.93 3.47 -1.05
N GLU A 65 25.96 2.99 -0.27
CA GLU A 65 24.57 3.48 -0.25
C GLU A 65 23.93 3.54 -1.65
N PRO A 66 23.87 2.42 -2.40
CA PRO A 66 23.11 2.38 -3.64
C PRO A 66 21.62 2.60 -3.35
N HIS A 67 20.96 3.49 -4.08
CA HIS A 67 19.55 3.83 -3.92
C HIS A 67 18.94 4.31 -5.25
N TRP A 68 17.63 4.18 -5.42
CA TRP A 68 16.94 4.75 -6.57
C TRP A 68 16.85 6.28 -6.45
N GLU A 69 17.25 7.00 -7.50
CA GLU A 69 17.02 8.45 -7.57
C GLU A 69 15.92 8.76 -8.60
N LYS A 70 14.69 8.95 -8.11
CA LYS A 70 13.47 9.21 -8.92
C LYS A 70 13.64 10.22 -10.05
N LYS A 71 14.29 11.37 -9.77
CA LYS A 71 14.49 12.44 -10.75
C LYS A 71 15.47 12.05 -11.87
N ARG A 72 16.47 11.22 -11.56
CA ARG A 72 17.44 10.73 -12.55
C ARG A 72 16.95 9.47 -13.27
N GLY A 73 16.02 8.74 -12.65
CA GLY A 73 15.49 7.50 -13.21
C GLY A 73 16.56 6.40 -13.30
N GLN A 74 17.48 6.36 -12.33
CA GLN A 74 18.55 5.37 -12.26
C GLN A 74 18.99 5.16 -10.81
N VAL A 75 19.70 4.06 -10.56
CA VAL A 75 20.32 3.81 -9.26
C VAL A 75 21.60 4.63 -9.13
N VAL A 76 21.72 5.35 -8.02
CA VAL A 76 22.87 6.19 -7.68
C VAL A 76 23.52 5.63 -6.43
N ALA A 77 24.84 5.65 -6.40
CA ALA A 77 25.62 5.38 -5.22
C ALA A 77 26.60 6.54 -4.96
N PHE A 78 27.16 6.59 -3.77
CA PHE A 78 28.24 7.52 -3.46
C PHE A 78 29.59 6.85 -3.67
N GLU A 79 30.46 7.51 -4.43
CA GLU A 79 31.85 7.13 -4.63
C GLU A 79 32.74 7.88 -3.62
N GLN A 80 33.55 7.11 -2.89
CA GLN A 80 34.66 7.61 -2.10
C GLN A 80 35.98 7.21 -2.77
N ILE A 81 36.85 8.17 -3.00
CA ILE A 81 38.19 7.95 -3.55
C ILE A 81 39.21 8.14 -2.44
N THR A 82 40.06 7.14 -2.26
CA THR A 82 41.15 7.18 -1.29
C THR A 82 42.51 7.01 -1.96
N LEU A 83 43.51 7.72 -1.46
CA LEU A 83 44.92 7.55 -1.82
C LEU A 83 45.72 7.25 -0.56
N PHE A 84 46.27 6.04 -0.47
CA PHE A 84 47.05 5.58 0.69
C PHE A 84 46.38 5.82 2.07
N GLY A 85 45.05 5.69 2.13
CA GLY A 85 44.26 5.89 3.35
C GLY A 85 43.83 7.33 3.62
N LEU A 86 44.17 8.28 2.74
CA LEU A 86 43.62 9.65 2.75
C LEU A 86 42.39 9.69 1.85
N ILE A 87 41.30 10.27 2.34
CA ILE A 87 40.09 10.50 1.55
C ILE A 87 40.33 11.73 0.67
N VAL A 88 40.33 11.52 -0.65
CA VAL A 88 40.50 12.58 -1.67
C VAL A 88 39.13 13.09 -2.10
N VAL A 89 38.20 12.19 -2.37
CA VAL A 89 36.80 12.48 -2.64
C VAL A 89 35.98 11.72 -1.61
N GLY A 90 35.22 12.44 -0.78
CA GLY A 90 34.46 11.81 0.31
C GLY A 90 33.12 11.22 -0.13
N ARG A 91 32.40 11.93 -1.00
CA ARG A 91 31.03 11.58 -1.39
C ARG A 91 30.66 12.21 -2.73
N ARG A 92 30.93 11.51 -3.83
CA ARG A 92 30.53 11.91 -5.19
C ARG A 92 29.38 11.02 -5.67
N PRO A 93 28.21 11.56 -6.04
CA PRO A 93 27.14 10.73 -6.61
C PRO A 93 27.58 10.20 -7.99
N VAL A 94 27.43 8.91 -8.21
CA VAL A 94 27.77 8.24 -9.47
C VAL A 94 26.63 7.30 -9.90
N HIS A 95 26.50 7.12 -11.21
CA HIS A 95 25.57 6.14 -11.76
C HIS A 95 26.06 4.73 -11.39
N TYR A 96 25.24 4.00 -10.62
CA TYR A 96 25.62 2.70 -10.07
C TYR A 96 25.37 1.53 -11.04
N GLY A 97 24.48 1.70 -12.02
CA GLY A 97 24.16 0.69 -13.04
C GLY A 97 25.38 0.01 -13.67
N PRO A 98 26.34 0.76 -14.24
CA PRO A 98 27.55 0.19 -14.84
C PRO A 98 28.55 -0.42 -13.84
N ILE A 99 28.43 -0.07 -12.55
CA ILE A 99 29.32 -0.56 -11.49
C ILE A 99 28.84 -1.91 -10.98
N ASP A 100 27.53 -2.02 -10.71
CA ASP A 100 26.87 -3.25 -10.29
C ASP A 100 25.46 -3.32 -10.92
N PRO A 101 25.36 -3.94 -12.11
CA PRO A 101 24.09 -4.04 -12.82
C PRO A 101 23.05 -4.89 -12.09
N VAL A 102 23.49 -5.88 -11.31
CA VAL A 102 22.60 -6.83 -10.61
C VAL A 102 21.88 -6.12 -9.49
N VAL A 103 22.63 -5.46 -8.59
CA VAL A 103 22.05 -4.68 -7.49
C VAL A 103 21.24 -3.51 -8.04
N SER A 104 21.72 -2.86 -9.11
CA SER A 104 21.00 -1.74 -9.72
C SER A 104 19.66 -2.19 -10.33
N ARG A 105 19.62 -3.37 -10.94
CA ARG A 105 18.40 -3.95 -11.47
C ARG A 105 17.42 -4.28 -10.34
N GLU A 106 17.88 -4.88 -9.26
CA GLU A 106 17.02 -5.20 -8.13
C GLU A 106 16.36 -3.94 -7.56
N LEU A 107 17.15 -2.91 -7.27
CA LEU A 107 16.66 -1.62 -6.78
C LEU A 107 15.74 -0.92 -7.78
N PHE A 108 16.05 -0.99 -9.08
CA PHE A 108 15.19 -0.46 -10.14
C PHE A 108 13.81 -1.12 -10.13
N ILE A 109 13.73 -2.45 -10.02
CA ILE A 109 12.44 -3.15 -10.00
C ILE A 109 11.71 -2.85 -8.69
N ARG A 110 12.36 -2.99 -7.52
CA ARG A 110 11.72 -2.79 -6.21
C ARG A 110 11.25 -1.35 -6.01
N GLU A 111 12.14 -0.37 -6.19
CA GLU A 111 11.83 1.03 -5.89
C GLU A 111 11.17 1.70 -7.10
N GLY A 112 11.72 1.51 -8.30
CA GLY A 112 11.17 2.12 -9.51
C GLY A 112 9.81 1.56 -9.92
N LEU A 113 9.67 0.24 -10.02
CA LEU A 113 8.47 -0.38 -10.61
C LEU A 113 7.44 -0.81 -9.57
N VAL A 114 7.85 -1.56 -8.54
CA VAL A 114 6.93 -2.09 -7.52
C VAL A 114 6.38 -0.96 -6.65
N ARG A 115 7.24 -0.09 -6.11
CA ARG A 115 6.82 1.08 -5.32
C ARG A 115 6.34 2.27 -6.17
N GLY A 116 6.49 2.20 -7.49
CA GLY A 116 5.99 3.22 -8.42
C GLY A 116 6.77 4.54 -8.42
N ASP A 117 8.05 4.54 -7.99
CA ASP A 117 8.87 5.76 -8.04
C ASP A 117 9.47 6.06 -9.41
N ILE A 118 9.24 5.22 -10.42
CA ILE A 118 9.63 5.51 -11.79
C ILE A 118 8.83 6.69 -12.37
N LEU A 119 9.52 7.62 -13.02
CA LEU A 119 8.89 8.67 -13.82
C LEU A 119 8.84 8.23 -15.29
N SER A 120 7.80 7.50 -15.68
CA SER A 120 7.60 6.99 -17.04
C SER A 120 6.16 7.18 -17.51
N ARG A 121 5.96 7.15 -18.83
CA ARG A 121 4.64 7.17 -19.49
C ARG A 121 4.21 5.80 -20.02
N ALA A 122 4.90 4.73 -19.62
CA ALA A 122 4.55 3.37 -20.03
C ALA A 122 3.12 3.03 -19.55
N LYS A 123 2.27 2.59 -20.49
CA LYS A 123 0.85 2.32 -20.23
C LYS A 123 0.63 1.24 -19.15
N CYS A 124 1.52 0.24 -19.09
CA CYS A 124 1.45 -0.81 -18.08
C CYS A 124 1.50 -0.24 -16.67
N LEU A 125 2.34 0.76 -16.41
CA LEU A 125 2.50 1.33 -15.07
C LEU A 125 1.20 1.97 -14.59
N SER A 126 0.58 2.81 -15.43
CA SER A 126 -0.72 3.40 -15.09
C SER A 126 -1.84 2.36 -14.91
N ALA A 127 -1.82 1.28 -15.70
CA ALA A 127 -2.80 0.21 -15.58
C ALA A 127 -2.60 -0.58 -14.28
N ASN A 128 -1.35 -0.92 -13.95
CA ASN A 128 -0.98 -1.65 -12.76
C ASN A 128 -1.25 -0.83 -11.49
N THR A 129 -0.89 0.45 -11.46
CA THR A 129 -1.22 1.35 -10.34
C THR A 129 -2.72 1.39 -10.09
N ARG A 130 -3.53 1.53 -11.15
CA ARG A 130 -4.99 1.52 -11.02
C ARG A 130 -5.52 0.19 -10.49
N LEU A 131 -4.97 -0.94 -10.94
CA LEU A 131 -5.36 -2.26 -10.43
C LEU A 131 -5.02 -2.41 -8.94
N LEU A 132 -3.82 -1.98 -8.53
CA LEU A 132 -3.39 -2.03 -7.13
C LEU A 132 -4.26 -1.12 -6.25
N GLU A 133 -4.60 0.10 -6.71
CA GLU A 133 -5.54 0.99 -6.03
C GLU A 133 -6.93 0.36 -5.87
N GLN A 134 -7.45 -0.28 -6.93
CA GLN A 134 -8.74 -0.97 -6.86
C GLN A 134 -8.76 -2.13 -5.85
N LEU A 135 -7.65 -2.84 -5.72
CA LEU A 135 -7.52 -3.94 -4.77
C LEU A 135 -7.28 -3.44 -3.33
N ASP A 136 -6.57 -2.34 -3.14
CA ASP A 136 -6.45 -1.67 -1.84
C ASP A 136 -7.83 -1.17 -1.36
N GLU A 137 -8.64 -0.62 -2.25
CA GLU A 137 -10.04 -0.30 -1.97
C GLU A 137 -10.84 -1.56 -1.59
N LEU A 138 -10.61 -2.69 -2.27
CA LEU A 138 -11.26 -3.96 -1.95
C LEU A 138 -10.83 -4.51 -0.59
N GLU A 139 -9.57 -4.36 -0.20
CA GLU A 139 -9.06 -4.70 1.14
C GLU A 139 -9.78 -3.93 2.23
N ALA A 140 -9.94 -2.61 2.03
CA ALA A 140 -10.70 -1.76 2.93
C ALA A 140 -12.17 -2.21 3.02
N LYS A 141 -12.81 -2.50 1.87
CA LYS A 141 -14.20 -2.99 1.80
C LYS A 141 -14.39 -4.33 2.52
N ALA A 142 -13.47 -5.27 2.29
CA ALA A 142 -13.51 -6.61 2.84
C ALA A 142 -13.01 -6.70 4.29
N ARG A 143 -12.43 -5.61 4.81
CA ARG A 143 -11.82 -5.55 6.15
C ARG A 143 -10.72 -6.60 6.32
N ARG A 144 -9.92 -6.81 5.25
CA ARG A 144 -8.85 -7.81 5.14
C ARG A 144 -7.62 -7.17 4.50
N ARG A 145 -6.44 -7.32 5.10
CA ARG A 145 -5.16 -6.75 4.63
C ARG A 145 -4.27 -7.76 3.90
N ASP A 146 -4.85 -8.91 3.56
CA ASP A 146 -4.17 -10.08 3.01
C ASP A 146 -4.75 -10.44 1.63
N ILE A 147 -5.31 -9.46 0.90
CA ILE A 147 -5.82 -9.65 -0.46
C ILE A 147 -4.74 -9.34 -1.48
N LEU A 148 -3.97 -8.28 -1.28
CA LEU A 148 -2.83 -7.92 -2.11
C LEU A 148 -1.64 -8.84 -1.83
N ALA A 149 -0.97 -9.25 -2.91
CA ALA A 149 0.30 -9.96 -2.85
C ALA A 149 1.41 -9.05 -2.31
N ASP A 150 2.44 -9.67 -1.74
CA ASP A 150 3.59 -8.95 -1.19
C ASP A 150 4.49 -8.31 -2.27
N GLU A 151 5.39 -7.42 -1.84
CA GLU A 151 6.35 -6.75 -2.73
C GLU A 151 7.21 -7.77 -3.50
N ASP A 152 7.51 -8.93 -2.92
CA ASP A 152 8.33 -9.97 -3.54
C ASP A 152 7.60 -10.70 -4.70
N THR A 153 6.28 -10.89 -4.59
CA THR A 153 5.45 -11.41 -5.68
C THR A 153 5.41 -10.42 -6.84
N LEU A 154 5.20 -9.13 -6.56
CA LEU A 154 5.23 -8.08 -7.59
C LEU A 154 6.61 -7.93 -8.22
N PHE A 155 7.68 -8.04 -7.42
CA PHE A 155 9.05 -8.06 -7.91
C PHE A 155 9.27 -9.22 -8.89
N SER A 156 8.85 -10.44 -8.51
CA SER A 156 8.98 -11.65 -9.34
C SER A 156 8.23 -11.51 -10.67
N PHE A 157 7.06 -10.85 -10.67
CA PHE A 157 6.31 -10.55 -11.90
C PHE A 157 7.15 -9.75 -12.90
N TYR A 158 7.80 -8.69 -12.45
CA TYR A 158 8.64 -7.84 -13.29
C TYR A 158 9.97 -8.51 -13.65
N GLU A 159 10.63 -9.14 -12.68
CA GLU A 159 11.93 -9.80 -12.87
C GLU A 159 11.88 -10.84 -13.98
N ALA A 160 10.83 -11.67 -14.00
CA ALA A 160 10.63 -12.72 -14.99
C ALA A 160 10.39 -12.20 -16.42
N ARG A 161 9.98 -10.93 -16.59
CA ARG A 161 9.50 -10.38 -17.87
C ARG A 161 10.40 -9.28 -18.43
N ILE A 162 11.16 -8.59 -17.60
CA ILE A 162 12.08 -7.53 -18.02
C ILE A 162 13.44 -8.16 -18.35
N PRO A 163 14.09 -7.84 -19.49
CA PRO A 163 15.45 -8.28 -19.78
C PRO A 163 16.48 -7.86 -18.70
N ALA A 164 17.48 -8.71 -18.44
CA ALA A 164 18.43 -8.56 -17.34
C ALA A 164 19.31 -7.29 -17.42
N GLU A 165 19.52 -6.77 -18.62
CA GLU A 165 20.29 -5.56 -18.90
C GLU A 165 19.55 -4.26 -18.55
N ILE A 166 18.24 -4.31 -18.27
CA ILE A 166 17.43 -3.13 -17.95
C ILE A 166 17.45 -2.88 -16.44
N HIS A 167 18.03 -1.73 -16.07
CA HIS A 167 18.18 -1.29 -14.68
C HIS A 167 17.99 0.23 -14.49
N GLN A 168 17.38 0.91 -15.46
CA GLN A 168 17.11 2.35 -15.41
C GLN A 168 15.91 2.71 -16.29
N THR A 169 15.28 3.85 -16.02
CA THR A 169 14.09 4.35 -16.72
C THR A 169 14.32 4.50 -18.22
N ALA A 170 15.45 5.08 -18.64
CA ALA A 170 15.71 5.36 -20.05
C ALA A 170 15.77 4.08 -20.91
N THR A 171 16.43 3.02 -20.42
CA THR A 171 16.48 1.72 -21.11
C THR A 171 15.16 1.00 -21.04
N PHE A 172 14.44 1.10 -19.92
CA PHE A 172 13.11 0.53 -19.77
C PHE A 172 12.12 1.14 -20.77
N ASP A 173 12.06 2.47 -20.87
CA ASP A 173 11.13 3.17 -21.76
C ASP A 173 11.40 2.84 -23.23
N SER A 174 12.67 2.78 -23.64
CA SER A 174 13.06 2.43 -25.01
C SER A 174 12.64 1.01 -25.37
N TRP A 175 12.93 0.05 -24.48
CA TRP A 175 12.55 -1.35 -24.63
C TRP A 175 11.03 -1.51 -24.64
N TYR A 176 10.33 -0.95 -23.65
CA TYR A 176 8.89 -1.06 -23.52
C TYR A 176 8.17 -0.46 -24.72
N LYS A 177 8.60 0.69 -25.23
CA LYS A 177 8.03 1.33 -26.43
C LYS A 177 8.06 0.42 -27.65
N THR A 178 9.09 -0.41 -27.78
CA THR A 178 9.30 -1.31 -28.92
C THR A 178 8.53 -2.61 -28.73
N GLU A 179 8.65 -3.25 -27.56
CA GLU A 179 8.04 -4.55 -27.31
C GLU A 179 6.52 -4.46 -27.09
N SER A 180 6.02 -3.36 -26.52
CA SER A 180 4.56 -3.16 -26.36
C SER A 180 3.79 -3.03 -27.67
N GLN A 181 4.47 -2.71 -28.79
CA GLN A 181 3.84 -2.74 -30.12
C GLN A 181 3.56 -4.17 -30.59
N LYS A 182 4.41 -5.12 -30.18
CA LYS A 182 4.26 -6.54 -30.50
C LYS A 182 3.30 -7.23 -29.53
N ASN A 183 3.36 -6.84 -28.26
CA ASN A 183 2.50 -7.35 -27.20
C ASN A 183 1.87 -6.18 -26.42
N PRO A 184 0.64 -5.76 -26.78
CA PRO A 184 -0.06 -4.68 -26.08
C PRO A 184 -0.31 -4.95 -24.58
N GLN A 185 -0.31 -6.22 -24.17
CA GLN A 185 -0.51 -6.65 -22.78
C GLN A 185 0.81 -6.80 -22.00
N LEU A 186 1.94 -6.40 -22.58
CA LEU A 186 3.25 -6.50 -21.94
C LEU A 186 3.26 -5.78 -20.59
N LEU A 187 3.63 -6.51 -19.53
CA LEU A 187 3.70 -6.04 -18.15
C LEU A 187 2.38 -5.47 -17.58
N ILE A 188 1.24 -5.67 -18.24
CA ILE A 188 -0.06 -5.32 -17.65
C ILE A 188 -0.45 -6.47 -16.71
N MET A 189 -0.50 -6.19 -15.42
CA MET A 189 -0.90 -7.13 -14.39
C MET A 189 -2.39 -7.47 -14.52
N ARG A 190 -2.73 -8.69 -14.12
CA ARG A 190 -4.09 -9.16 -13.89
C ARG A 190 -4.30 -9.40 -12.40
N GLU A 191 -5.55 -9.54 -11.97
CA GLU A 191 -5.87 -9.87 -10.58
C GLU A 191 -5.09 -11.10 -10.09
N GLU A 192 -4.96 -12.15 -10.91
CA GLU A 192 -4.19 -13.36 -10.59
C GLU A 192 -2.68 -13.12 -10.33
N ASP A 193 -2.11 -12.04 -10.85
CA ASP A 193 -0.70 -11.69 -10.64
C ASP A 193 -0.47 -10.93 -9.32
N VAL A 194 -1.53 -10.37 -8.73
CA VAL A 194 -1.47 -9.43 -7.60
C VAL A 194 -2.33 -9.84 -6.40
N LEU A 195 -3.15 -10.89 -6.54
CA LEU A 195 -3.94 -11.45 -5.44
C LEU A 195 -3.11 -12.44 -4.63
N ALA A 196 -3.22 -12.37 -3.31
CA ALA A 196 -2.77 -13.44 -2.44
C ALA A 196 -3.56 -14.73 -2.74
N ARG A 197 -2.88 -15.88 -2.71
CA ARG A 197 -3.47 -17.18 -3.10
C ARG A 197 -4.74 -17.56 -2.32
N GLU A 198 -4.92 -17.03 -1.12
CA GLU A 198 -6.07 -17.30 -0.23
C GLU A 198 -7.20 -16.26 -0.35
N ALA A 199 -7.06 -15.25 -1.21
CA ALA A 199 -7.98 -14.11 -1.32
C ALA A 199 -8.86 -14.13 -2.57
N SER A 200 -8.76 -15.16 -3.43
CA SER A 200 -9.50 -15.26 -4.70
C SER A 200 -11.03 -15.27 -4.55
N GLU A 201 -11.56 -15.49 -3.34
CA GLU A 201 -12.99 -15.47 -3.07
C GLU A 201 -13.56 -14.05 -2.86
N VAL A 202 -12.71 -13.04 -2.60
CA VAL A 202 -13.14 -11.65 -2.38
C VAL A 202 -13.25 -10.92 -3.71
N THR A 203 -14.44 -10.46 -4.10
CA THR A 203 -14.67 -9.80 -5.39
C THR A 203 -15.42 -8.49 -5.26
N ALA A 204 -15.29 -7.60 -6.24
CA ALA A 204 -16.05 -6.34 -6.29
C ALA A 204 -17.58 -6.57 -6.26
N ALA A 205 -18.06 -7.69 -6.80
CA ALA A 205 -19.48 -8.05 -6.74
C ALA A 205 -19.98 -8.32 -5.32
N GLN A 206 -19.09 -8.76 -4.42
CA GLN A 206 -19.41 -8.94 -3.01
C GLN A 206 -19.46 -7.62 -2.23
N TYR A 207 -18.76 -6.60 -2.71
CA TYR A 207 -18.66 -5.28 -2.09
C TYR A 207 -18.97 -4.16 -3.10
N PRO A 208 -20.22 -4.10 -3.60
CA PRO A 208 -20.61 -3.16 -4.66
C PRO A 208 -20.57 -1.70 -4.17
N ASP A 209 -20.35 -0.76 -5.10
CA ASP A 209 -20.42 0.68 -4.82
C ASP A 209 -21.84 1.23 -4.78
N THR A 210 -22.82 0.45 -5.26
CA THR A 210 -24.23 0.84 -5.32
C THR A 210 -25.14 -0.25 -4.78
N LEU A 211 -26.17 0.17 -4.05
CA LEU A 211 -27.28 -0.65 -3.62
C LEU A 211 -28.48 -0.37 -4.52
N HIS A 212 -28.99 -1.42 -5.17
CA HIS A 212 -30.21 -1.34 -5.99
C HIS A 212 -31.45 -1.72 -5.16
N LEU A 213 -32.45 -0.85 -5.18
CA LEU A 213 -33.74 -1.00 -4.49
C LEU A 213 -34.87 -0.75 -5.51
N GLY A 214 -35.27 -1.79 -6.25
CA GLY A 214 -36.12 -1.60 -7.43
C GLY A 214 -35.44 -0.71 -8.46
N ASP A 215 -36.08 0.39 -8.86
CA ASP A 215 -35.53 1.37 -9.79
C ASP A 215 -34.56 2.38 -9.15
N LEU A 216 -34.44 2.38 -7.81
CA LEU A 216 -33.54 3.28 -7.09
C LEU A 216 -32.12 2.69 -7.04
N SER A 217 -31.12 3.54 -7.29
CA SER A 217 -29.70 3.23 -7.12
C SER A 217 -29.08 4.22 -6.14
N LEU A 218 -28.63 3.71 -5.00
CA LEU A 218 -28.05 4.51 -3.91
C LEU A 218 -26.58 4.13 -3.72
N SER A 219 -25.72 5.11 -3.46
CA SER A 219 -24.28 4.87 -3.28
C SER A 219 -23.96 4.26 -1.91
N LEU A 220 -23.05 3.30 -1.91
CA LEU A 220 -22.45 2.68 -0.73
C LEU A 220 -21.03 3.23 -0.52
N SER A 221 -20.65 3.41 0.73
CA SER A 221 -19.27 3.69 1.14
C SER A 221 -18.86 2.74 2.25
N TYR A 222 -17.56 2.48 2.36
CA TYR A 222 -17.01 1.48 3.26
C TYR A 222 -15.92 2.12 4.11
N TYR A 223 -15.92 1.79 5.39
CA TYR A 223 -14.92 2.31 6.31
C TYR A 223 -14.45 1.18 7.22
N PHE A 224 -13.14 0.93 7.25
CA PHE A 224 -12.55 -0.07 8.11
C PHE A 224 -11.70 0.57 9.21
N GLU A 225 -12.32 0.80 10.36
CA GLU A 225 -11.64 1.24 11.56
C GLU A 225 -12.37 0.67 12.78
N PRO A 226 -11.85 -0.39 13.41
CA PRO A 226 -12.51 -1.03 14.54
C PRO A 226 -12.90 -0.03 15.63
N ASN A 227 -14.15 -0.11 16.10
CA ASN A 227 -14.79 0.78 17.09
C ASN A 227 -15.12 2.20 16.61
N HIS A 228 -14.80 2.58 15.38
CA HIS A 228 -15.24 3.86 14.83
C HIS A 228 -16.76 3.84 14.56
N PRO A 229 -17.52 4.92 14.84
CA PRO A 229 -18.96 4.96 14.59
C PRO A 229 -19.36 4.73 13.14
N ARG A 230 -18.47 4.98 12.17
CA ARG A 230 -18.70 4.70 10.73
C ARG A 230 -18.20 3.33 10.25
N ASP A 231 -17.57 2.53 11.13
CA ASP A 231 -17.05 1.20 10.75
C ASP A 231 -18.14 0.33 10.12
N GLY A 232 -17.77 -0.34 9.02
CA GLY A 232 -18.67 -1.13 8.18
C GLY A 232 -19.13 -0.40 6.93
N VAL A 233 -20.35 -0.75 6.48
CA VAL A 233 -20.94 -0.24 5.24
C VAL A 233 -21.95 0.88 5.54
N THR A 234 -21.84 1.98 4.79
CA THR A 234 -22.74 3.13 4.85
C THR A 234 -23.49 3.30 3.53
N LEU A 235 -24.82 3.37 3.59
CA LEU A 235 -25.68 3.72 2.48
C LEU A 235 -25.99 5.22 2.54
N ARG A 236 -25.72 5.94 1.45
CA ARG A 236 -26.07 7.36 1.35
C ARG A 236 -27.49 7.52 0.80
N VAL A 237 -28.33 8.20 1.56
CA VAL A 237 -29.78 8.27 1.36
C VAL A 237 -30.23 9.73 1.29
N PRO A 238 -30.77 10.20 0.16
CA PRO A 238 -31.50 11.46 0.11
C PRO A 238 -32.69 11.45 1.09
N ALA A 239 -32.85 12.51 1.88
CA ALA A 239 -33.91 12.61 2.89
C ALA A 239 -35.32 12.26 2.38
N PRO A 240 -35.76 12.66 1.16
CA PRO A 240 -37.05 12.27 0.60
C PRO A 240 -37.29 10.76 0.45
N LEU A 241 -36.21 9.97 0.34
CA LEU A 241 -36.28 8.52 0.12
C LEU A 241 -36.31 7.71 1.41
N LEU A 242 -36.09 8.34 2.57
CA LEU A 242 -36.04 7.65 3.88
C LEU A 242 -37.28 6.80 4.15
N LEU A 243 -38.48 7.37 3.95
CA LEU A 243 -39.76 6.70 4.17
C LEU A 243 -40.01 5.53 3.20
N SER A 244 -39.31 5.53 2.07
CA SER A 244 -39.46 4.52 1.02
C SER A 244 -38.45 3.37 1.15
N LEU A 245 -37.53 3.44 2.11
CA LEU A 245 -36.51 2.41 2.28
C LEU A 245 -37.12 1.12 2.87
N PRO A 246 -36.99 -0.03 2.18
CA PRO A 246 -37.43 -1.31 2.72
C PRO A 246 -36.47 -1.77 3.83
N ALA A 247 -36.92 -1.73 5.08
CA ALA A 247 -36.14 -2.11 6.27
C ALA A 247 -35.54 -3.52 6.14
N GLU A 248 -36.34 -4.49 5.68
CA GLU A 248 -35.91 -5.87 5.47
C GLU A 248 -34.71 -5.96 4.53
N ARG A 249 -34.66 -5.16 3.47
CA ARG A 249 -33.55 -5.19 2.51
C ARG A 249 -32.25 -4.69 3.14
N LEU A 250 -32.31 -3.75 4.08
CA LEU A 250 -31.13 -3.25 4.80
C LEU A 250 -30.53 -4.30 5.73
N GLU A 251 -31.30 -5.30 6.16
CA GLU A 251 -30.83 -6.41 6.99
C GLU A 251 -29.76 -7.25 6.27
N TRP A 252 -29.80 -7.30 4.94
CA TRP A 252 -28.88 -8.11 4.14
C TRP A 252 -27.49 -7.50 3.94
N LEU A 253 -27.33 -6.21 4.26
CA LEU A 253 -26.11 -5.46 3.94
C LEU A 253 -25.74 -5.62 2.44
N VAL A 254 -24.50 -6.06 2.21
CA VAL A 254 -23.89 -6.43 0.95
C VAL A 254 -23.47 -7.90 0.98
N PRO A 255 -23.34 -8.59 -0.18
CA PRO A 255 -23.08 -10.02 -0.19
C PRO A 255 -21.84 -10.46 0.60
N GLY A 256 -20.75 -9.68 0.55
CA GLY A 256 -19.49 -9.99 1.23
C GLY A 256 -19.52 -9.91 2.76
N LEU A 257 -20.54 -9.27 3.34
CA LEU A 257 -20.73 -9.22 4.80
C LEU A 257 -21.82 -10.18 5.30
N LEU A 258 -22.54 -10.84 4.39
CA LEU A 258 -23.72 -11.61 4.73
C LEU A 258 -23.40 -12.85 5.57
N GLU A 259 -22.37 -13.60 5.20
CA GLU A 259 -21.96 -14.79 5.94
C GLU A 259 -21.53 -14.42 7.37
N THR A 260 -20.65 -13.44 7.50
CA THR A 260 -20.19 -12.92 8.80
C THR A 260 -21.35 -12.44 9.67
N LYS A 261 -22.29 -11.68 9.10
CA LYS A 261 -23.50 -11.24 9.80
C LYS A 261 -24.37 -12.42 10.24
N SER A 262 -24.58 -13.39 9.37
CA SER A 262 -25.42 -14.56 9.65
C SER A 262 -24.82 -15.46 10.74
N ILE A 263 -23.49 -15.65 10.72
CA ILE A 263 -22.76 -16.33 11.79
C ILE A 263 -22.90 -15.58 13.10
N ALA A 264 -22.73 -14.26 13.11
CA ALA A 264 -22.86 -13.43 14.31
C ALA A 264 -24.29 -13.49 14.88
N LEU A 265 -25.32 -13.40 14.03
CA LEU A 265 -26.72 -13.56 14.43
C LEU A 265 -26.94 -14.89 15.15
N VAL A 266 -26.52 -16.01 14.57
CA VAL A 266 -26.67 -17.34 15.21
C VAL A 266 -25.83 -17.46 16.47
N ARG A 267 -24.64 -16.85 16.52
CA ARG A 267 -23.81 -16.81 17.73
C ARG A 267 -24.45 -16.02 18.86
N ASN A 268 -25.21 -14.98 18.55
CA ASN A 268 -25.91 -14.15 19.53
C ASN A 268 -27.23 -14.77 20.03
N LEU A 269 -27.71 -15.86 19.41
CA LEU A 269 -28.88 -16.58 19.89
C LEU A 269 -28.65 -17.17 21.30
N PRO A 270 -29.73 -17.36 22.10
CA PRO A 270 -29.65 -18.01 23.40
C PRO A 270 -28.92 -19.35 23.33
N LYS A 271 -28.08 -19.64 24.33
CA LYS A 271 -27.24 -20.85 24.38
C LYS A 271 -28.02 -22.15 24.14
N ALA A 272 -29.25 -22.22 24.65
CA ALA A 272 -30.14 -23.38 24.50
C ALA A 272 -30.53 -23.66 23.04
N VAL A 273 -30.62 -22.60 22.21
CA VAL A 273 -30.96 -22.67 20.79
C VAL A 273 -29.67 -22.83 19.95
N ARG A 274 -28.65 -22.01 20.22
CA ARG A 274 -27.38 -21.98 19.47
C ARG A 274 -26.66 -23.34 19.41
N LYS A 275 -26.74 -24.15 20.47
CA LYS A 275 -26.07 -25.48 20.53
C LYS A 275 -26.50 -26.44 19.41
N ASN A 276 -27.68 -26.21 18.80
CA ASN A 276 -28.20 -27.06 17.72
C ASN A 276 -27.58 -26.72 16.35
N PHE A 277 -26.81 -25.64 16.25
CA PHE A 277 -26.21 -25.15 15.02
C PHE A 277 -24.68 -25.19 15.07
N VAL A 278 -24.09 -26.14 15.79
CA VAL A 278 -22.62 -26.25 15.93
C VAL A 278 -22.11 -27.34 14.96
N PRO A 279 -21.10 -27.06 14.10
CA PRO A 279 -20.38 -25.79 13.93
C PRO A 279 -21.18 -24.72 13.18
N VAL A 280 -21.27 -23.50 13.75
CA VAL A 280 -22.09 -22.40 13.18
C VAL A 280 -21.72 -22.05 11.73
N PRO A 281 -20.44 -21.94 11.35
CA PRO A 281 -20.08 -21.60 9.97
C PRO A 281 -20.66 -22.59 8.94
N ASP A 282 -20.63 -23.89 9.24
CA ASP A 282 -21.08 -24.93 8.31
C ASP A 282 -22.59 -24.85 8.05
N PHE A 283 -23.38 -24.64 9.11
CA PHE A 283 -24.82 -24.45 9.00
C PHE A 283 -25.19 -23.17 8.23
N ILE A 284 -24.48 -22.06 8.49
CA ILE A 284 -24.72 -20.81 7.78
C ILE A 284 -24.35 -20.93 6.30
N LYS A 285 -23.20 -21.51 5.99
CA LYS A 285 -22.77 -21.73 4.60
C LYS A 285 -23.79 -22.58 3.84
N ALA A 286 -24.28 -23.66 4.45
CA ALA A 286 -25.32 -24.50 3.85
C ALA A 286 -26.66 -23.77 3.69
N ALA A 287 -27.01 -22.87 4.62
CA ALA A 287 -28.27 -22.11 4.57
C ALA A 287 -28.22 -21.05 3.48
N LEU A 288 -27.14 -20.27 3.41
CA LEU A 288 -26.97 -19.20 2.43
C LEU A 288 -26.94 -19.70 0.98
N GLN A 289 -26.50 -20.94 0.73
CA GLN A 289 -26.59 -21.57 -0.60
C GLN A 289 -28.03 -21.76 -1.10
N ARG A 290 -29.03 -21.68 -0.23
CA ARG A 290 -30.45 -21.93 -0.54
C ARG A 290 -31.33 -20.69 -0.37
N ILE A 291 -30.74 -19.62 0.14
CA ILE A 291 -31.42 -18.36 0.40
C ILE A 291 -31.14 -17.42 -0.77
N THR A 292 -32.19 -16.89 -1.37
CA THR A 292 -32.05 -15.81 -2.36
C THR A 292 -31.63 -14.52 -1.65
N PHE A 293 -30.54 -13.91 -2.09
CA PHE A 293 -30.03 -12.69 -1.50
C PHE A 293 -31.00 -11.51 -1.65
N GLY A 294 -31.26 -10.80 -0.55
CA GLY A 294 -32.01 -9.54 -0.56
C GLY A 294 -33.53 -9.69 -0.65
N GLU A 295 -34.06 -10.92 -0.62
CA GLU A 295 -35.50 -11.19 -0.66
C GLU A 295 -36.07 -11.43 0.73
N GLY A 296 -36.97 -10.52 1.16
CA GLY A 296 -37.64 -10.60 2.45
C GLY A 296 -36.72 -10.31 3.64
N SER A 297 -37.13 -10.74 4.83
CA SER A 297 -36.34 -10.58 6.07
C SER A 297 -35.22 -11.64 6.19
N LEU A 298 -34.01 -11.20 6.51
CA LEU A 298 -32.84 -12.08 6.67
C LEU A 298 -33.02 -13.07 7.84
N PRO A 299 -33.38 -12.64 9.07
CA PRO A 299 -33.67 -13.57 10.17
C PRO A 299 -34.73 -14.63 9.84
N GLN A 300 -35.79 -14.25 9.11
CA GLN A 300 -36.83 -15.20 8.71
C GLN A 300 -36.31 -16.21 7.68
N ALA A 301 -35.56 -15.76 6.68
CA ALA A 301 -34.94 -16.63 5.69
C ALA A 301 -33.96 -17.63 6.33
N LEU A 302 -33.11 -17.15 7.25
CA LEU A 302 -32.21 -18.00 8.04
C LEU A 302 -32.99 -18.98 8.92
N GLY A 303 -33.99 -18.49 9.66
CA GLY A 303 -34.83 -19.32 10.54
C GLY A 303 -35.51 -20.46 9.80
N ARG A 304 -36.01 -20.21 8.58
CA ARG A 304 -36.61 -21.24 7.72
C ARG A 304 -35.62 -22.33 7.34
N GLU A 305 -34.43 -21.96 6.85
CA GLU A 305 -33.44 -22.96 6.44
C GLU A 305 -32.83 -23.71 7.63
N LEU A 306 -32.56 -23.03 8.74
CA LEU A 306 -32.04 -23.67 9.96
C LEU A 306 -33.06 -24.64 10.58
N LEU A 307 -34.35 -24.30 10.56
CA LEU A 307 -35.43 -25.21 10.95
C LEU A 307 -35.46 -26.45 10.04
N ARG A 308 -35.33 -26.28 8.73
CA ARG A 308 -35.33 -27.39 7.77
C ARG A 308 -34.13 -28.34 7.98
N MET A 309 -33.00 -27.81 8.43
CA MET A 309 -31.78 -28.58 8.68
C MET A 309 -31.79 -29.33 10.02
N THR A 310 -32.39 -28.75 11.06
CA THR A 310 -32.23 -29.23 12.45
C THR A 310 -33.53 -29.62 13.15
N GLY A 311 -34.69 -29.22 12.62
CA GLY A 311 -35.99 -29.33 13.29
C GLY A 311 -36.21 -28.32 14.42
N VAL A 312 -35.24 -27.45 14.72
CA VAL A 312 -35.33 -26.47 15.81
C VAL A 312 -35.81 -25.12 15.27
N ARG A 313 -36.92 -24.62 15.82
CA ARG A 313 -37.44 -23.28 15.51
C ARG A 313 -36.79 -22.25 16.41
N VAL A 314 -36.30 -21.17 15.80
CA VAL A 314 -35.91 -19.94 16.50
C VAL A 314 -37.13 -19.02 16.55
N SER A 315 -37.44 -18.44 17.72
CA SER A 315 -38.56 -17.49 17.84
C SER A 315 -38.18 -16.10 17.32
N ASP A 316 -39.18 -15.29 17.01
CA ASP A 316 -38.96 -13.93 16.50
C ASP A 316 -38.29 -13.04 17.55
N GLU A 317 -38.62 -13.23 18.83
CA GLU A 317 -37.95 -12.56 19.96
C GLU A 317 -36.48 -12.94 20.04
N GLY A 318 -36.16 -14.23 19.83
CA GLY A 318 -34.78 -14.70 19.83
C GLY A 318 -33.95 -14.07 18.72
N TRP A 319 -34.54 -13.89 17.52
CA TRP A 319 -33.88 -13.16 16.44
C TRP A 319 -33.72 -11.67 16.73
N ALA A 320 -34.73 -11.03 17.32
CA ALA A 320 -34.68 -9.61 17.68
C ALA A 320 -33.58 -9.34 18.72
N GLU A 321 -33.48 -10.16 19.78
CA GLU A 321 -32.42 -10.08 20.78
C GLU A 321 -31.03 -10.28 20.17
N ALA A 322 -30.88 -11.26 19.27
CA ALA A 322 -29.61 -11.53 18.59
C ALA A 322 -29.18 -10.37 17.69
N ALA A 323 -30.12 -9.72 17.00
CA ALA A 323 -29.87 -8.56 16.15
C ALA A 323 -29.46 -7.32 16.96
N GLN A 324 -30.01 -7.11 18.16
CA GLN A 324 -29.60 -6.03 19.04
C GLN A 324 -28.12 -6.14 19.43
N GLN A 325 -27.66 -7.36 19.72
CA GLN A 325 -26.27 -7.68 20.09
C GLN A 325 -25.27 -7.66 18.94
N LEU A 326 -25.70 -7.45 17.69
CA LEU A 326 -24.77 -7.33 16.56
C LEU A 326 -23.87 -6.10 16.72
N GLU A 327 -22.58 -6.29 16.42
CA GLU A 327 -21.62 -5.20 16.30
C GLU A 327 -22.04 -4.19 15.22
N GLY A 328 -21.64 -2.93 15.40
CA GLY A 328 -22.08 -1.82 14.53
C GLY A 328 -21.75 -2.04 13.06
N HIS A 329 -20.60 -2.66 12.75
CA HIS A 329 -20.17 -2.93 11.38
C HIS A 329 -20.98 -4.02 10.66
N LEU A 330 -21.83 -4.77 11.38
CA LEU A 330 -22.77 -5.77 10.83
C LEU A 330 -24.21 -5.23 10.72
N LYS A 331 -24.37 -3.91 10.88
CA LYS A 331 -25.63 -3.17 10.69
C LYS A 331 -25.38 -2.09 9.64
N MET A 332 -26.34 -1.89 8.73
CA MET A 332 -26.23 -0.86 7.70
C MET A 332 -26.19 0.50 8.38
N ASN A 333 -25.15 1.28 8.13
CA ASN A 333 -25.14 2.69 8.50
C ASN A 333 -25.84 3.50 7.40
N LEU A 334 -26.61 4.51 7.77
CA LEU A 334 -27.35 5.35 6.83
C LEU A 334 -26.83 6.78 6.98
N GLU A 335 -26.29 7.33 5.90
CA GLU A 335 -25.90 8.74 5.81
C GLU A 335 -27.00 9.51 5.10
N ILE A 336 -27.62 10.45 5.79
CA ILE A 336 -28.76 11.22 5.28
C ILE A 336 -28.26 12.53 4.69
N VAL A 337 -28.68 12.81 3.46
CA VAL A 337 -28.32 14.02 2.73
C VAL A 337 -29.54 14.78 2.21
N ASP A 338 -29.40 16.08 2.04
CA ASP A 338 -30.43 16.90 1.38
C ASP A 338 -30.41 16.74 -0.16
N GLY A 339 -31.31 17.45 -0.86
CA GLY A 339 -31.39 17.42 -2.32
C GLY A 339 -30.15 17.95 -3.06
N SER A 340 -29.28 18.72 -2.37
CA SER A 340 -27.98 19.17 -2.89
C SER A 340 -26.84 18.22 -2.57
N GLY A 341 -27.11 17.17 -1.77
CA GLY A 341 -26.11 16.23 -1.29
C GLY A 341 -25.38 16.66 -0.01
N LYS A 342 -25.85 17.71 0.67
CA LYS A 342 -25.26 18.14 1.94
C LYS A 342 -25.65 17.17 3.05
N PHE A 343 -24.69 16.80 3.89
CA PHE A 343 -24.89 15.95 5.06
C PHE A 343 -25.88 16.57 6.07
N LEU A 344 -26.87 15.79 6.49
CA LEU A 344 -27.86 16.13 7.51
C LEU A 344 -27.66 15.33 8.81
N GLY A 345 -27.20 14.08 8.70
CA GLY A 345 -26.85 13.24 9.83
C GLY A 345 -26.70 11.78 9.44
N GLU A 346 -26.39 10.94 10.42
CA GLU A 346 -26.19 9.51 10.21
C GLU A 346 -26.64 8.68 11.40
N GLY A 347 -26.87 7.39 11.16
CA GLY A 347 -27.25 6.42 12.17
C GLY A 347 -27.52 5.04 11.57
N ARG A 348 -27.82 4.05 12.43
CA ARG A 348 -28.12 2.66 12.02
C ARG A 348 -29.56 2.24 12.28
N ASP A 349 -30.35 3.12 12.87
CA ASP A 349 -31.75 2.90 13.17
C ASP A 349 -32.61 3.67 12.16
N LEU A 350 -33.19 2.96 11.20
CA LEU A 350 -34.02 3.55 10.17
C LEU A 350 -35.26 4.24 10.76
N ALA A 351 -35.83 3.72 11.85
CA ALA A 351 -37.02 4.29 12.47
C ALA A 351 -36.68 5.61 13.18
N GLU A 352 -35.57 5.65 13.92
CA GLU A 352 -35.06 6.87 14.54
C GLU A 352 -34.74 7.94 13.49
N LEU A 353 -34.00 7.57 12.44
CA LEU A 353 -33.62 8.52 11.38
C LEU A 353 -34.84 9.04 10.61
N THR A 354 -35.80 8.17 10.31
CA THR A 354 -37.07 8.57 9.69
C THR A 354 -37.83 9.57 10.54
N ALA A 355 -37.93 9.33 11.85
CA ALA A 355 -38.60 10.26 12.77
C ALA A 355 -37.86 11.60 12.87
N ARG A 356 -36.52 11.56 12.97
CA ARG A 356 -35.66 12.74 13.12
C ARG A 356 -35.62 13.63 11.87
N PHE A 357 -35.71 13.04 10.67
CA PHE A 357 -35.60 13.77 9.40
C PHE A 357 -36.92 13.90 8.63
N ALA A 358 -38.06 13.65 9.28
CA ALA A 358 -39.39 13.76 8.66
C ALA A 358 -39.65 15.14 8.03
N GLU A 359 -39.33 16.24 8.71
CA GLU A 359 -39.53 17.60 8.19
C GLU A 359 -38.62 17.89 6.99
N ALA A 360 -37.36 17.46 7.04
CA ALA A 360 -36.41 17.61 5.92
C ALA A 360 -36.83 16.81 4.68
N SER A 361 -37.45 15.63 4.88
CA SER A 361 -38.04 14.83 3.81
C SER A 361 -39.24 15.54 3.18
N GLN A 362 -40.07 16.22 3.96
CA GLN A 362 -41.25 16.94 3.45
C GLN A 362 -40.90 18.24 2.73
N ALA A 363 -39.95 19.02 3.25
CA ALA A 363 -39.52 20.29 2.66
C ALA A 363 -38.82 20.14 1.30
N ALA A 364 -38.25 18.97 1.01
CA ALA A 364 -37.58 18.67 -0.25
C ALA A 364 -38.52 18.05 -1.32
N LEU A 365 -39.75 17.67 -0.93
CA LEU A 365 -40.79 17.17 -1.84
C LEU A 365 -41.80 18.26 -2.25
N ALA A 366 -41.84 19.38 -1.53
CA ALA A 366 -42.62 20.58 -1.83
C ALA A 366 -41.83 21.53 -2.74
#